data_AF-A0A2V7MRD4-F1
#
_entry.id   AF-A0A2V7MRD4-F1
#
_cell.length_a   1.000
_cell.length_b   1.000
_cell.length_c   1.000
_cell.angle_alpha   90.00
_cell.angle_beta   90.00
_cell.angle_gamma   90.00
#
_symmetry.space_group_name_H-M   'P 1'
#
loop_
_entity.id
_entity.type
_entity.pdbx_description
1 polymer ?
#
loop_
_entity_poly.entity_id
_entity_poly.type
_entity_poly.pdbx_seq_one_letter_code
_entity_poly.pdbx_strand_id
1 'polypeptide(L)'
;MLSGFTLVRNAVSLDYPIVPAIRSILAVCDEVVVNVGRSEDGTRDLVAAIGDPRVRILDREWDFSRGSEALARETDRAMAACRGAWGLYIQADEVLHESGAALLAEKVREWDGDARVEGLLVDYLHFYGDFDTVATDRHWYRREVRVVRLGREVRSYQDAQGFRVGPGLRRVRARATGARMFHYGWARAAGSARRKREASRAIFRGAALRPEPAISERLAWTPLLRCFTGTHPQAARDWIAARQGAPVVLGPRYFRLHHLRYYLSDWLERLTGARLFEHRNYVEV
;
A
#
# COMPACT_ATOMS: atom_id res chain seq x y z
N MET A 1 20.65 9.90 3.02
CA MET A 1 20.36 8.69 2.23
C MET A 1 18.95 8.20 2.58
N LEU A 2 18.15 7.95 1.55
CA LEU A 2 16.81 7.38 1.64
C LEU A 2 16.80 6.00 0.97
N SER A 3 16.52 4.97 1.76
CA SER A 3 16.34 3.60 1.24
C SER A 3 14.87 3.33 0.95
N GLY A 4 14.57 2.75 -0.20
CA GLY A 4 13.27 2.15 -0.47
C GLY A 4 13.22 0.71 0.03
N PHE A 5 12.06 0.23 0.43
CA PHE A 5 11.88 -1.19 0.71
C PHE A 5 10.46 -1.67 0.43
N THR A 6 10.36 -2.94 0.05
CA THR A 6 9.10 -3.62 -0.22
C THR A 6 9.25 -5.13 -0.02
N LEU A 7 8.12 -5.83 -0.04
CA LEU A 7 8.06 -7.28 0.00
C LEU A 7 7.05 -7.79 -1.02
N VAL A 8 7.33 -8.96 -1.61
CA VAL A 8 6.44 -9.53 -2.61
C VAL A 8 6.54 -11.05 -2.65
N ARG A 9 5.41 -11.71 -2.89
CA ARG A 9 5.28 -13.14 -3.19
C ARG A 9 4.17 -13.33 -4.21
N ASN A 10 4.40 -14.17 -5.22
CA ASN A 10 3.42 -14.51 -6.26
C ASN A 10 2.81 -13.28 -6.99
N ALA A 11 3.62 -12.26 -7.28
CA ALA A 11 3.21 -11.02 -7.94
C ALA A 11 2.57 -11.25 -9.31
N VAL A 12 3.06 -12.23 -10.07
CA VAL A 12 2.53 -12.54 -11.40
C VAL A 12 1.13 -13.12 -11.27
N SER A 13 0.96 -14.10 -10.39
CA SER A 13 -0.31 -14.79 -10.17
C SER A 13 -1.36 -13.89 -9.51
N LEU A 14 -0.93 -13.02 -8.58
CA LEU A 14 -1.77 -12.06 -7.86
C LEU A 14 -2.02 -10.78 -8.66
N ASP A 15 -1.38 -10.65 -9.82
CA ASP A 15 -1.45 -9.51 -10.72
C ASP A 15 -1.10 -8.19 -10.02
N TYR A 16 0.00 -8.19 -9.26
CA TYR A 16 0.47 -7.00 -8.57
C TYR A 16 1.32 -6.10 -9.48
N PRO A 17 1.16 -4.77 -9.44
CA PRO A 17 2.02 -3.81 -10.12
C PRO A 17 3.40 -3.67 -9.45
N ILE A 18 4.08 -4.79 -9.12
CA ILE A 18 5.35 -4.75 -8.37
C ILE A 18 6.47 -4.01 -9.10
N VAL A 19 6.56 -4.15 -10.43
CA VAL A 19 7.56 -3.42 -11.23
C VAL A 19 7.25 -1.91 -11.23
N PRO A 20 6.01 -1.45 -11.52
CA PRO A 20 5.61 -0.06 -11.28
C PRO A 20 5.90 0.44 -9.86
N ALA A 21 5.60 -0.36 -8.83
CA ALA A 21 5.81 -0.02 -7.43
C ALA A 21 7.29 0.30 -7.16
N ILE A 22 8.19 -0.63 -7.50
CA ILE A 22 9.63 -0.47 -7.33
C ILE A 22 10.16 0.71 -8.15
N ARG A 23 9.75 0.84 -9.42
CA ARG A 23 10.18 1.96 -10.28
C ARG A 23 9.72 3.31 -9.75
N SER A 24 8.54 3.39 -9.14
CA SER A 24 8.03 4.63 -8.59
C SER A 24 8.85 5.16 -7.42
N ILE A 25 9.38 4.28 -6.56
CA ILE A 25 10.24 4.67 -5.43
C ILE A 25 11.72 4.79 -5.83
N LEU A 26 12.18 4.09 -6.87
CA LEU A 26 13.52 4.29 -7.47
C LEU A 26 13.73 5.72 -7.98
N ALA A 27 12.66 6.47 -8.24
CA ALA A 27 12.72 7.88 -8.62
C ALA A 27 13.29 8.79 -7.51
N VAL A 28 13.28 8.33 -6.25
CA VAL A 28 13.69 9.12 -5.08
C VAL A 28 14.67 8.40 -4.14
N CYS A 29 14.71 7.07 -4.17
CA CYS A 29 15.57 6.29 -3.28
C CYS A 29 16.97 6.05 -3.85
N ASP A 30 17.95 6.02 -2.94
CA ASP A 30 19.36 5.72 -3.23
C ASP A 30 19.60 4.20 -3.41
N GLU A 31 18.80 3.38 -2.72
CA GLU A 31 18.72 1.92 -2.89
C GLU A 31 17.26 1.48 -2.75
N VAL A 32 16.90 0.30 -3.27
CA VAL A 32 15.61 -0.34 -2.99
C VAL A 32 15.83 -1.79 -2.59
N VAL A 33 15.47 -2.14 -1.36
CA VAL A 33 15.51 -3.51 -0.85
C VAL A 33 14.19 -4.21 -1.12
N VAL A 34 14.24 -5.33 -1.85
CA VAL A 34 13.04 -6.11 -2.21
C VAL A 34 13.13 -7.48 -1.54
N ASN A 35 12.31 -7.73 -0.53
CA ASN A 35 12.16 -9.05 0.07
C ASN A 35 11.25 -9.90 -0.83
N VAL A 36 11.84 -10.84 -1.56
CA VAL A 36 11.12 -11.76 -2.45
C VAL A 36 10.90 -13.07 -1.72
N GLY A 37 9.64 -13.30 -1.35
CA GLY A 37 9.22 -14.58 -0.80
C GLY A 37 9.26 -15.67 -1.88
N ARG A 38 9.63 -16.90 -1.48
CA ARG A 38 9.60 -18.09 -2.34
C ARG A 38 8.24 -18.17 -3.04
N SER A 39 8.27 -17.94 -4.34
CA SER A 39 7.09 -17.84 -5.19
C SER A 39 6.99 -19.08 -6.09
N GLU A 40 5.77 -19.44 -6.46
CA GLU A 40 5.49 -20.54 -7.39
C GLU A 40 5.37 -20.07 -8.85
N ASP A 41 5.64 -18.78 -9.09
CA ASP A 41 5.61 -18.13 -10.40
C ASP A 41 6.91 -17.36 -10.67
N GLY A 42 6.98 -16.66 -11.81
CA GLY A 42 8.13 -15.87 -12.24
C GLY A 42 8.39 -14.58 -11.45
N THR A 43 7.85 -14.41 -10.22
CA THR A 43 7.99 -13.16 -9.45
C THR A 43 9.42 -12.75 -9.21
N ARG A 44 10.31 -13.69 -8.86
CA ARG A 44 11.72 -13.38 -8.63
C ARG A 44 12.33 -12.81 -9.92
N ASP A 45 12.18 -13.53 -11.02
CA ASP A 45 12.79 -13.13 -12.29
C ASP A 45 12.21 -11.81 -12.81
N LEU A 46 10.91 -11.57 -12.56
CA LEU A 46 10.26 -10.29 -12.83
C LEU A 46 10.92 -9.12 -12.07
N VAL A 47 11.25 -9.30 -10.79
CA VAL A 47 11.97 -8.28 -9.99
C VAL A 47 13.41 -8.12 -10.48
N ALA A 48 14.10 -9.22 -10.77
CA ALA A 48 15.48 -9.19 -11.27
C ALA A 48 15.58 -8.48 -12.64
N ALA A 49 14.57 -8.65 -13.51
CA ALA A 49 14.49 -8.01 -14.81
C ALA A 49 14.36 -6.48 -14.77
N ILE A 50 14.15 -5.87 -13.59
CA ILE A 50 14.21 -4.40 -13.45
C ILE A 50 15.60 -3.89 -13.86
N GLY A 51 16.67 -4.66 -13.58
CA GLY A 51 18.02 -4.38 -14.06
C GLY A 51 18.68 -3.12 -13.51
N ASP A 52 18.10 -2.48 -12.48
CA ASP A 52 18.67 -1.29 -11.83
C ASP A 52 19.62 -1.74 -10.70
N PRO A 53 20.90 -1.32 -10.70
CA PRO A 53 21.88 -1.74 -9.69
C PRO A 53 21.55 -1.28 -8.26
N ARG A 54 20.63 -0.33 -8.09
CA ARG A 54 20.13 0.12 -6.79
C ARG A 54 19.14 -0.88 -6.17
N VAL A 55 18.58 -1.80 -6.96
CA VAL A 55 17.65 -2.82 -6.49
C VAL A 55 18.42 -3.99 -5.91
N ARG A 56 18.20 -4.28 -4.63
CA ARG A 56 18.79 -5.42 -3.93
C ARG A 56 17.71 -6.39 -3.50
N ILE A 57 17.78 -7.60 -4.04
CA ILE A 57 16.84 -8.68 -3.75
C ILE A 57 17.29 -9.44 -2.51
N LEU A 58 16.35 -9.71 -1.61
CA LEU A 58 16.50 -10.66 -0.51
C LEU A 58 15.59 -11.85 -0.79
N ASP A 59 16.17 -12.99 -1.18
CA ASP A 59 15.41 -14.23 -1.35
C ASP A 59 15.10 -14.86 0.02
N ARG A 60 13.82 -15.11 0.31
CA ARG A 60 13.38 -15.61 1.61
C ARG A 60 12.29 -16.65 1.48
N GLU A 61 12.27 -17.62 2.39
CA GLU A 61 11.09 -18.45 2.63
C GLU A 61 10.28 -17.86 3.77
N TRP A 62 9.02 -17.52 3.50
CA TRP A 62 8.15 -16.85 4.45
C TRP A 62 7.31 -17.87 5.21
N ASP A 63 7.27 -17.73 6.53
CA ASP A 63 6.46 -18.58 7.41
C ASP A 63 5.10 -17.92 7.68
N PHE A 64 4.05 -18.49 7.07
CA PHE A 64 2.67 -18.03 7.22
C PHE A 64 1.90 -18.71 8.35
N SER A 65 2.53 -19.57 9.16
CA SER A 65 1.89 -20.20 10.32
C SER A 65 1.32 -19.18 11.32
N ARG A 66 1.81 -17.94 11.28
CA ARG A 66 1.41 -16.83 12.16
C ARG A 66 0.42 -15.84 11.53
N GLY A 67 -0.16 -16.15 10.37
CA GLY A 67 -1.16 -15.30 9.72
C GLY A 67 -0.60 -13.95 9.25
N SER A 68 -1.35 -12.85 9.47
CA SER A 68 -0.98 -11.52 8.97
C SER A 68 0.32 -10.96 9.56
N GLU A 69 0.74 -11.43 10.74
CA GLU A 69 2.04 -11.07 11.34
C GLU A 69 3.24 -11.49 10.48
N ALA A 70 3.05 -12.49 9.60
CA ALA A 70 4.09 -12.90 8.66
C ALA A 70 4.51 -11.73 7.76
N LEU A 71 3.54 -10.94 7.26
CA LEU A 71 3.83 -9.79 6.40
C LEU A 71 4.63 -8.72 7.15
N ALA A 72 4.20 -8.36 8.37
CA ALA A 72 4.93 -7.39 9.19
C ALA A 72 6.37 -7.81 9.47
N ARG A 73 6.61 -9.09 9.78
CA ARG A 73 7.96 -9.61 10.01
C ARG A 73 8.83 -9.55 8.76
N GLU A 74 8.27 -9.86 7.60
CA GLU A 74 9.01 -9.79 6.33
C GLU A 74 9.25 -8.33 5.90
N THR A 75 8.35 -7.40 6.25
CA THR A 75 8.58 -5.95 6.13
C THR A 75 9.73 -5.52 7.03
N ASP A 76 9.74 -5.95 8.29
CA ASP A 76 10.81 -5.62 9.24
C ASP A 76 12.16 -6.14 8.77
N ARG A 77 12.19 -7.33 8.15
CA ARG A 77 13.40 -7.89 7.54
C ARG A 77 13.90 -7.06 6.36
N ALA A 78 13.00 -6.60 5.49
CA ALA A 78 13.36 -5.71 4.38
C ALA A 78 13.88 -4.36 4.91
N MET A 79 13.17 -3.78 5.89
CA MET A 79 13.52 -2.52 6.53
C MET A 79 14.87 -2.59 7.25
N ALA A 80 15.16 -3.68 7.98
CA ALA A 80 16.41 -3.88 8.69
C ALA A 80 17.63 -4.03 7.75
N ALA A 81 17.40 -4.41 6.50
CA ALA A 81 18.44 -4.51 5.50
C ALA A 81 18.78 -3.16 4.84
N CYS A 82 17.93 -2.13 5.00
CA CYS A 82 18.20 -0.79 4.47
C CYS A 82 19.41 -0.13 5.15
N ARG A 83 20.15 0.68 4.38
CA ARG A 83 21.38 1.38 4.82
C ARG A 83 21.14 2.88 5.07
N GLY A 84 20.01 3.41 4.64
CA GLY A 84 19.67 4.82 4.75
C GLY A 84 19.34 5.26 6.18
N ALA A 85 19.30 6.57 6.39
CA ALA A 85 18.78 7.18 7.62
C ALA A 85 17.24 7.17 7.63
N TRP A 86 16.65 7.21 6.44
CA TRP A 86 15.21 7.13 6.21
C TRP A 86 14.87 5.94 5.33
N GLY A 87 13.68 5.39 5.54
CA GLY A 87 13.12 4.29 4.78
C GLY A 87 11.79 4.68 4.17
N LEU A 88 11.63 4.53 2.85
CA LEU A 88 10.36 4.63 2.14
C LEU A 88 9.82 3.22 1.86
N TYR A 89 8.72 2.89 2.52
CA TYR A 89 8.00 1.64 2.30
C TYR A 89 6.97 1.79 1.19
N ILE A 90 6.81 0.74 0.37
CA ILE A 90 5.71 0.62 -0.58
C ILE A 90 5.21 -0.82 -0.62
N GLN A 91 3.90 -1.03 -0.70
CA GLN A 91 3.31 -2.36 -0.90
C GLN A 91 3.30 -2.75 -2.38
N ALA A 92 3.21 -4.05 -2.68
CA ALA A 92 3.30 -4.56 -4.05
C ALA A 92 2.14 -4.08 -4.97
N ASP A 93 1.03 -3.63 -4.40
CA ASP A 93 -0.13 -3.06 -5.07
C ASP A 93 -0.27 -1.54 -4.95
N GLU A 94 0.80 -0.87 -4.51
CA GLU A 94 0.89 0.58 -4.41
C GLU A 94 1.85 1.13 -5.46
N VAL A 95 1.59 2.33 -5.97
CA VAL A 95 2.50 3.08 -6.84
C VAL A 95 2.54 4.54 -6.40
N LEU A 96 3.74 5.04 -6.14
CA LEU A 96 3.96 6.43 -5.74
C LEU A 96 3.84 7.34 -6.98
N HIS A 97 3.08 8.43 -6.88
CA HIS A 97 3.02 9.42 -7.95
C HIS A 97 4.36 10.16 -8.07
N GLU A 98 4.82 10.46 -9.28
CA GLU A 98 6.11 11.12 -9.51
C GLU A 98 6.25 12.48 -8.79
N SER A 99 5.17 13.27 -8.74
CA SER A 99 5.14 14.51 -7.95
C SER A 99 5.28 14.24 -6.43
N GLY A 100 4.76 13.11 -5.96
CA GLY A 100 4.90 12.67 -4.58
C GLY A 100 6.32 12.24 -4.25
N ALA A 101 6.99 11.55 -5.18
CA ALA A 101 8.40 11.20 -5.04
C ALA A 101 9.28 12.46 -4.89
N ALA A 102 9.07 13.49 -5.72
CA ALA A 102 9.78 14.76 -5.61
C ALA A 102 9.52 15.46 -4.26
N LEU A 103 8.26 15.51 -3.82
CA LEU A 103 7.89 16.08 -2.51
C LEU A 103 8.55 15.33 -1.35
N LEU A 104 8.58 14.00 -1.37
CA LEU A 104 9.20 13.21 -0.31
C LEU A 104 10.70 13.45 -0.23
N ALA A 105 11.40 13.57 -1.36
CA ALA A 105 12.82 13.96 -1.38
C ALA A 105 13.07 15.32 -0.69
N GLU A 106 12.21 16.30 -0.97
CA GLU A 106 12.29 17.63 -0.34
C GLU A 106 12.06 17.53 1.17
N LYS A 107 10.95 16.90 1.59
CA LYS A 107 10.55 16.85 3.00
C LYS A 107 11.46 15.99 3.86
N VAL A 108 12.07 14.94 3.31
CA VAL A 108 13.13 14.20 4.00
C VAL A 108 14.31 15.12 4.30
N ARG A 109 14.78 15.91 3.32
CA ARG A 109 15.89 16.85 3.54
C ARG A 109 15.53 17.97 4.52
N GLU A 110 14.34 18.54 4.38
CA GLU A 110 13.85 19.64 5.23
C GLU A 110 13.79 19.22 6.70
N TRP A 111 13.29 18.02 6.98
CA TRP A 111 13.04 17.57 8.35
C TRP A 111 14.10 16.63 8.90
N ASP A 112 15.19 16.36 8.17
CA ASP A 112 16.23 15.43 8.61
C ASP A 112 16.82 15.80 9.97
N GLY A 113 16.99 17.09 10.24
CA GLY A 113 17.47 17.59 11.54
C GLY A 113 16.43 17.67 12.66
N ASP A 114 15.14 17.55 12.38
CA ASP A 114 14.08 17.66 13.39
C ASP A 114 13.83 16.32 14.09
N ALA A 115 14.37 16.16 15.30
CA ALA A 115 14.25 14.94 16.09
C ALA A 115 12.80 14.61 16.53
N ARG A 116 11.87 15.57 16.43
CA ARG A 116 10.44 15.37 16.75
C ARG A 116 9.70 14.62 15.64
N VAL A 117 10.21 14.67 14.41
CA VAL A 117 9.64 14.01 13.24
C VAL A 117 10.24 12.62 13.10
N GLU A 118 9.41 11.60 13.10
CA GLU A 118 9.82 10.18 13.01
C GLU A 118 9.34 9.51 11.73
N GLY A 119 8.35 10.09 11.07
CA GLY A 119 7.85 9.61 9.80
C GLY A 119 7.15 10.70 8.99
N LEU A 120 6.89 10.39 7.73
CA LEU A 120 6.18 11.27 6.81
C LEU A 120 4.91 10.58 6.32
N LEU A 121 3.81 11.32 6.36
CA LEU A 121 2.51 10.87 5.88
C LEU A 121 2.40 11.07 4.39
N VAL A 122 1.79 10.08 3.74
CA VAL A 122 1.45 10.08 2.33
C VAL A 122 -0.06 9.94 2.21
N ASP A 123 -0.66 10.73 1.32
CA ASP A 123 -2.09 10.70 1.02
C ASP A 123 -2.42 9.54 0.07
N TYR A 124 -3.54 8.86 0.30
CA TYR A 124 -3.93 7.64 -0.38
C TYR A 124 -5.10 7.85 -1.34
N LEU A 125 -4.99 7.25 -2.53
CA LEU A 125 -6.09 7.04 -3.46
C LEU A 125 -6.33 5.54 -3.61
N HIS A 126 -7.45 5.07 -3.08
CA HIS A 126 -7.85 3.66 -3.12
C HIS A 126 -8.74 3.38 -4.32
N PHE A 127 -8.19 2.74 -5.35
CA PHE A 127 -8.94 2.37 -6.54
C PHE A 127 -9.78 1.12 -6.29
N TYR A 128 -11.03 1.12 -6.76
CA TYR A 128 -12.03 0.11 -6.41
C TYR A 128 -12.83 -0.35 -7.62
N GLY A 129 -12.71 -1.64 -7.95
CA GLY A 129 -13.41 -2.27 -9.07
C GLY A 129 -12.71 -2.04 -10.41
N ASP A 130 -12.30 -0.81 -10.69
CA ASP A 130 -11.59 -0.41 -11.91
C ASP A 130 -10.47 0.60 -11.59
N PHE A 131 -9.91 1.22 -12.62
CA PHE A 131 -8.85 2.24 -12.50
C PHE A 131 -9.41 3.67 -12.46
N ASP A 132 -10.70 3.87 -12.68
CA ASP A 132 -11.33 5.21 -12.76
C ASP A 132 -12.24 5.50 -11.56
N THR A 133 -12.35 4.57 -10.61
CA THR A 133 -13.22 4.68 -9.44
C THR A 133 -12.40 4.60 -8.16
N VAL A 134 -12.55 5.60 -7.29
CA VAL A 134 -11.92 5.63 -5.96
C VAL A 134 -12.94 5.49 -4.85
N ALA A 135 -12.58 4.73 -3.81
CA ALA A 135 -13.35 4.63 -2.58
C ALA A 135 -12.91 5.74 -1.60
N THR A 136 -13.88 6.55 -1.14
CA THR A 136 -13.57 7.77 -0.36
C THR A 136 -14.21 7.83 1.02
N ASP A 137 -15.00 6.82 1.41
CA ASP A 137 -15.58 6.77 2.74
C ASP A 137 -14.49 6.59 3.83
N ARG A 138 -14.82 6.96 5.08
CA ARG A 138 -13.87 6.95 6.21
C ARG A 138 -13.40 5.57 6.68
N HIS A 139 -13.90 4.47 6.11
CA HIS A 139 -13.33 3.14 6.30
C HIS A 139 -11.97 3.02 5.61
N TRP A 140 -11.78 3.75 4.51
CA TRP A 140 -10.52 3.87 3.79
C TRP A 140 -9.69 4.96 4.43
N TYR A 141 -8.48 4.60 4.85
CA TYR A 141 -7.54 5.56 5.42
C TYR A 141 -7.07 6.49 4.30
N ARG A 142 -7.18 7.81 4.47
CA ARG A 142 -6.65 8.75 3.45
C ARG A 142 -5.17 9.04 3.65
N ARG A 143 -4.59 8.69 4.80
CA ARG A 143 -3.18 8.97 5.13
C ARG A 143 -2.57 7.83 5.91
N GLU A 144 -1.33 7.52 5.59
CA GLU A 144 -0.52 6.60 6.38
C GLU A 144 0.95 6.99 6.34
N VAL A 145 1.70 6.59 7.36
CA VAL A 145 3.14 6.76 7.44
C VAL A 145 3.79 5.81 6.44
N ARG A 146 4.45 6.38 5.42
CA ARG A 146 5.17 5.60 4.39
C ARG A 146 6.65 5.87 4.34
N VAL A 147 7.10 7.01 4.89
CA VAL A 147 8.52 7.26 5.14
C VAL A 147 8.75 7.24 6.64
N VAL A 148 9.79 6.54 7.10
CA VAL A 148 10.14 6.39 8.52
C VAL A 148 11.62 6.60 8.75
N ARG A 149 12.00 7.11 9.93
CA ARG A 149 13.41 7.13 10.35
C ARG A 149 13.86 5.73 10.74
N LEU A 150 14.90 5.23 10.07
CA LEU A 150 15.47 3.92 10.33
C LEU A 150 16.27 3.92 11.63
N GLY A 151 16.41 2.74 12.25
CA GLY A 151 17.19 2.56 13.49
C GLY A 151 16.54 3.04 14.79
N ARG A 152 15.37 3.70 14.76
CA ARG A 152 14.68 4.22 15.96
C ARG A 152 13.66 3.25 16.58
N GLU A 153 13.97 1.95 16.61
CA GLU A 153 13.03 0.91 17.06
C GLU A 153 11.68 0.95 16.34
N VAL A 154 11.68 1.43 15.09
CA VAL A 154 10.50 1.40 14.23
C VAL A 154 10.21 -0.06 13.86
N ARG A 155 8.94 -0.46 13.94
CA ARG A 155 8.45 -1.80 13.61
C ARG A 155 7.21 -1.71 12.75
N SER A 156 7.12 -2.59 11.77
CA SER A 156 5.91 -2.83 10.99
C SER A 156 4.79 -3.32 11.91
N TYR A 157 3.56 -2.88 11.66
CA TYR A 157 2.41 -3.14 12.51
C TYR A 157 1.28 -3.80 11.74
N GLN A 158 0.67 -4.82 12.35
CA GLN A 158 -0.44 -5.61 11.80
C GLN A 158 -0.09 -6.26 10.44
N ASP A 159 -0.84 -5.97 9.39
CA ASP A 159 -0.69 -6.46 8.02
C ASP A 159 0.36 -5.67 7.22
N ALA A 160 1.33 -5.08 7.93
CA ALA A 160 2.30 -4.13 7.40
C ALA A 160 1.69 -2.88 6.78
N GLN A 161 0.45 -2.52 7.13
CA GLN A 161 -0.16 -1.28 6.66
C GLN A 161 0.58 -0.04 7.18
N GLY A 162 1.18 -0.07 8.36
CA GLY A 162 1.89 1.09 8.91
C GLY A 162 2.89 0.71 10.00
N PHE A 163 3.36 1.71 10.73
CA PHE A 163 4.49 1.55 11.64
C PHE A 163 4.18 1.97 13.09
N ARG A 164 4.92 1.39 14.02
CA ARG A 164 4.94 1.71 15.45
C ARG A 164 6.38 1.91 15.92
N VAL A 165 6.55 2.61 17.04
CA VAL A 165 7.86 2.92 17.60
C VAL A 165 7.98 2.37 19.01
N GLY A 166 9.14 1.78 19.32
CA GLY A 166 9.52 1.39 20.67
C GLY A 166 8.83 0.12 21.20
N PRO A 167 9.18 -0.33 22.42
CA PRO A 167 8.67 -1.58 22.99
C PRO A 167 7.17 -1.53 23.27
N GLY A 168 6.64 -0.34 23.59
CA GLY A 168 5.21 -0.12 23.82
C GLY A 168 4.37 0.02 22.54
N LEU A 169 4.97 -0.15 21.35
CA LEU A 169 4.31 0.01 20.06
C LEU A 169 3.49 1.31 19.96
N ARG A 170 4.10 2.44 20.33
CA ARG A 170 3.43 3.74 20.26
C ARG A 170 3.29 4.21 18.82
N ARG A 171 2.32 5.08 18.57
CA ARG A 171 2.13 5.72 17.25
C ARG A 171 3.37 6.52 16.85
N VAL A 172 3.67 6.51 15.55
CA VAL A 172 4.77 7.31 14.97
C VAL A 172 4.36 8.79 14.98
N ARG A 173 5.29 9.68 15.35
CA ARG A 173 5.12 11.12 15.18
C ARG A 173 5.46 11.51 13.75
N ALA A 174 4.47 11.94 12.98
CA ALA A 174 4.62 12.12 11.55
C ALA A 174 4.10 13.46 11.03
N ARG A 175 4.68 13.93 9.92
CA ARG A 175 4.27 15.15 9.24
C ARG A 175 3.60 14.88 7.91
N ALA A 176 2.55 15.65 7.61
CA ALA A 176 1.90 15.61 6.31
C ALA A 176 2.79 16.20 5.21
N THR A 177 2.89 15.51 4.07
CA THR A 177 3.72 15.94 2.93
C THR A 177 2.93 16.40 1.73
N GLY A 178 1.69 15.94 1.58
CA GLY A 178 0.92 16.09 0.34
C GLY A 178 1.34 15.13 -0.79
N ALA A 179 2.31 14.25 -0.56
CA ALA A 179 2.67 13.20 -1.51
C ALA A 179 1.51 12.22 -1.66
N ARG A 180 1.32 11.68 -2.87
CA ARG A 180 0.17 10.81 -3.19
C ARG A 180 0.61 9.39 -3.55
N MET A 181 0.02 8.40 -2.89
CA MET A 181 0.14 6.98 -3.19
C MET A 181 -1.14 6.50 -3.87
N PHE A 182 -0.97 5.77 -4.97
CA PHE A 182 -2.05 5.14 -5.70
C PHE A 182 -2.09 3.67 -5.32
N HIS A 183 -3.19 3.25 -4.69
CA HIS A 183 -3.34 1.89 -4.18
C HIS A 183 -4.36 1.12 -5.04
N TYR A 184 -3.88 0.10 -5.76
CA TYR A 184 -4.62 -0.70 -6.72
C TYR A 184 -5.08 -2.05 -6.18
N GLY A 185 -5.04 -2.28 -4.86
CA GLY A 185 -5.37 -3.57 -4.26
C GLY A 185 -6.77 -4.10 -4.61
N TRP A 186 -7.71 -3.16 -4.84
CA TRP A 186 -9.10 -3.42 -5.22
C TRP A 186 -9.44 -3.06 -6.67
N ALA A 187 -8.51 -2.48 -7.43
CA ALA A 187 -8.64 -2.29 -8.87
C ALA A 187 -8.40 -3.62 -9.57
N ARG A 188 -9.29 -4.02 -10.49
CA ARG A 188 -9.23 -5.34 -11.10
C ARG A 188 -9.65 -5.29 -12.56
N ALA A 189 -8.93 -6.02 -13.42
CA ALA A 189 -9.49 -6.45 -14.70
C ALA A 189 -10.45 -7.63 -14.47
N ALA A 190 -11.53 -7.74 -15.25
CA ALA A 190 -12.45 -8.87 -15.18
C ALA A 190 -11.70 -10.23 -15.25
N GLY A 191 -12.11 -11.21 -14.42
CA GLY A 191 -11.49 -12.55 -14.36
C GLY A 191 -10.24 -12.70 -13.47
N SER A 192 -9.61 -11.60 -13.04
CA SER A 192 -8.47 -11.63 -12.09
C SER A 192 -8.87 -11.99 -10.65
N ALA A 193 -10.14 -11.76 -10.28
CA ALA A 193 -10.65 -11.92 -8.93
C ALA A 193 -10.56 -13.36 -8.40
N ARG A 194 -10.81 -14.36 -9.26
CA ARG A 194 -10.78 -15.77 -8.89
C ARG A 194 -9.35 -16.26 -8.67
N ARG A 195 -8.44 -15.95 -9.61
CA ARG A 195 -7.01 -16.29 -9.51
C ARG A 195 -6.35 -15.63 -8.29
N LYS A 196 -6.62 -14.33 -8.06
CA LYS A 196 -6.10 -13.62 -6.89
C LYS A 196 -6.60 -14.22 -5.58
N ARG A 197 -7.89 -14.58 -5.47
CA ARG A 197 -8.43 -15.26 -4.27
C ARG A 197 -7.87 -16.66 -4.07
N GLU A 198 -7.74 -17.47 -5.11
CA GLU A 198 -7.18 -18.82 -5.01
C GLU A 198 -5.70 -18.78 -4.59
N ALA A 199 -4.91 -17.86 -5.16
CA ALA A 199 -3.53 -17.63 -4.78
C ALA A 199 -3.40 -17.02 -3.36
N SER A 200 -4.22 -16.05 -2.97
CA SER A 200 -4.24 -15.53 -1.60
C SER A 200 -4.64 -16.61 -0.58
N ARG A 201 -5.64 -17.45 -0.89
CA ARG A 201 -6.01 -18.60 -0.05
C ARG A 201 -4.86 -19.59 0.08
N ALA A 202 -4.12 -19.85 -0.99
CA ALA A 202 -2.95 -20.73 -0.96
C ALA A 202 -1.84 -20.21 -0.04
N ILE A 203 -1.68 -18.89 0.04
CA ILE A 203 -0.67 -18.23 0.89
C ILE A 203 -1.07 -18.31 2.38
N PHE A 204 -2.35 -18.13 2.72
CA PHE A 204 -2.82 -18.08 4.12
C PHE A 204 -3.44 -19.38 4.65
N ARG A 205 -3.15 -20.55 4.05
CA ARG A 205 -3.78 -21.85 4.38
C ARG A 205 -3.73 -22.28 5.86
N GLY A 206 -2.83 -21.72 6.68
CA GLY A 206 -2.66 -22.07 8.10
C GLY A 206 -3.23 -21.08 9.12
N ALA A 207 -3.64 -19.87 8.69
CA ALA A 207 -4.36 -18.96 9.58
C ALA A 207 -5.81 -19.44 9.67
N ALA A 208 -6.42 -19.41 10.85
CA ALA A 208 -7.84 -19.72 11.02
C ALA A 208 -8.70 -18.69 10.24
N LEU A 209 -8.86 -18.92 8.94
CA LEU A 209 -9.66 -18.07 8.06
C LEU A 209 -11.12 -18.30 8.43
N ARG A 210 -11.80 -17.23 8.84
CA ARG A 210 -13.27 -17.20 8.91
C ARG A 210 -13.82 -17.73 7.56
N PRO A 211 -14.88 -18.55 7.55
CA PRO A 211 -15.50 -18.97 6.30
C PRO A 211 -16.03 -17.73 5.56
N GLU A 212 -15.34 -17.33 4.50
CA GLU A 212 -15.81 -16.26 3.63
C GLU A 212 -16.83 -16.80 2.63
N PRO A 213 -17.90 -16.03 2.31
CA PRO A 213 -18.95 -16.45 1.40
C PRO A 213 -18.43 -16.74 -0.02
N ALA A 214 -19.23 -17.51 -0.76
CA ALA A 214 -18.95 -18.04 -2.09
C ALA A 214 -18.40 -17.02 -3.11
N ILE A 215 -17.71 -17.55 -4.12
CA ILE A 215 -17.07 -16.78 -5.21
C ILE A 215 -18.14 -15.98 -5.95
N SER A 216 -18.21 -14.68 -5.68
CA SER A 216 -18.90 -13.73 -6.55
C SER A 216 -17.85 -13.12 -7.48
N GLU A 217 -18.05 -13.23 -8.80
CA GLU A 217 -17.30 -12.44 -9.78
C GLU A 217 -17.52 -10.93 -9.58
N ARG A 218 -18.59 -10.57 -8.88
CA ARG A 218 -18.93 -9.20 -8.54
C ARG A 218 -18.23 -8.77 -7.27
N LEU A 219 -17.61 -7.60 -7.33
CA LEU A 219 -17.11 -6.91 -6.15
C LEU A 219 -18.28 -6.29 -5.38
N ALA A 220 -18.26 -6.35 -4.05
CA ALA A 220 -19.33 -5.78 -3.25
C ALA A 220 -19.43 -4.26 -3.50
N TRP A 221 -20.64 -3.71 -3.52
CA TRP A 221 -20.78 -2.26 -3.57
C TRP A 221 -20.42 -1.64 -2.20
N THR A 222 -19.70 -0.51 -2.20
CA THR A 222 -19.42 0.30 -1.01
C THR A 222 -19.93 1.73 -1.21
N PRO A 223 -20.40 2.42 -0.15
CA PRO A 223 -20.79 3.83 -0.26
C PRO A 223 -19.62 4.75 -0.64
N LEU A 224 -19.95 5.92 -1.16
CA LEU A 224 -18.99 7.00 -1.52
C LEU A 224 -17.87 6.57 -2.49
N LEU A 225 -18.20 5.72 -3.47
CA LEU A 225 -17.39 5.58 -4.68
C LEU A 225 -17.50 6.84 -5.55
N ARG A 226 -16.38 7.31 -6.08
CA ARG A 226 -16.29 8.51 -6.92
C ARG A 226 -15.45 8.26 -8.16
N CYS A 227 -15.76 8.97 -9.24
CA CYS A 227 -14.92 9.02 -10.42
C CYS A 227 -13.59 9.70 -10.08
N PHE A 228 -12.49 9.07 -10.47
CA PHE A 228 -11.15 9.63 -10.44
C PHE A 228 -10.94 10.48 -11.70
N THR A 229 -10.59 11.74 -11.50
CA THR A 229 -10.42 12.71 -12.59
C THR A 229 -8.97 13.15 -12.77
N GLY A 230 -8.04 12.54 -12.03
CA GLY A 230 -6.61 12.84 -12.10
C GLY A 230 -5.87 11.97 -13.11
N THR A 231 -4.55 12.01 -13.03
CA THR A 231 -3.64 11.16 -13.81
C THR A 231 -3.07 10.04 -12.94
N HIS A 232 -2.97 8.85 -13.51
CA HIS A 232 -2.23 7.75 -12.88
C HIS A 232 -0.72 8.00 -12.93
N PRO A 233 0.07 7.44 -11.99
CA PRO A 233 1.52 7.54 -12.02
C PRO A 233 2.08 6.99 -13.33
N GLN A 234 3.06 7.68 -13.89
CA GLN A 234 3.69 7.29 -15.16
C GLN A 234 4.26 5.85 -15.10
N ALA A 235 4.77 5.43 -13.93
CA ALA A 235 5.29 4.08 -13.71
C ALA A 235 4.24 2.97 -13.86
N ALA A 236 2.95 3.28 -13.63
CA ALA A 236 1.85 2.33 -13.72
C ALA A 236 1.17 2.31 -15.10
N ARG A 237 1.47 3.28 -15.98
CA ARG A 237 0.73 3.51 -17.23
C ARG A 237 0.56 2.25 -18.07
N ASP A 238 1.67 1.57 -18.37
CA ASP A 238 1.65 0.41 -19.27
C ASP A 238 1.00 -0.80 -18.59
N TRP A 239 1.16 -0.92 -17.26
CA TRP A 239 0.50 -1.95 -16.45
C TRP A 239 -1.03 -1.74 -16.44
N ILE A 240 -1.50 -0.51 -16.29
CA ILE A 240 -2.92 -0.15 -16.36
C ILE A 240 -3.45 -0.41 -17.76
N ALA A 241 -2.77 0.08 -18.81
CA ALA A 241 -3.19 -0.06 -20.19
C ALA A 241 -3.39 -1.53 -20.59
N ALA A 242 -2.50 -2.44 -20.16
CA ALA A 242 -2.63 -3.88 -20.39
C ALA A 242 -3.83 -4.52 -19.67
N ARG A 243 -4.45 -3.80 -18.74
CA ARG A 243 -5.60 -4.25 -17.91
C ARG A 243 -6.86 -3.42 -18.16
N GLN A 244 -6.80 -2.44 -19.05
CA GLN A 244 -7.98 -1.73 -19.51
C GLN A 244 -8.84 -2.72 -20.32
N GLY A 245 -10.01 -3.04 -19.77
CA GLY A 245 -10.94 -4.03 -20.30
C GLY A 245 -12.30 -3.90 -19.62
N ALA A 246 -13.16 -4.91 -19.76
CA ALA A 246 -14.47 -4.87 -19.12
C ALA A 246 -14.31 -4.67 -17.59
N PRO A 247 -14.93 -3.62 -17.00
CA PRO A 247 -14.80 -3.33 -15.59
C PRO A 247 -15.38 -4.48 -14.76
N VAL A 248 -14.87 -4.68 -13.55
CA VAL A 248 -15.51 -5.61 -12.63
C VAL A 248 -16.92 -5.13 -12.34
N VAL A 249 -17.89 -6.01 -12.55
CA VAL A 249 -19.29 -5.72 -12.26
C VAL A 249 -19.44 -5.53 -10.75
N LEU A 250 -19.76 -4.31 -10.32
CA LEU A 250 -20.12 -4.08 -8.93
C LEU A 250 -21.46 -4.75 -8.62
N GLY A 251 -21.60 -5.25 -7.39
CA GLY A 251 -22.87 -5.72 -6.87
C GLY A 251 -23.95 -4.63 -6.90
N PRO A 252 -25.24 -4.99 -6.77
CA PRO A 252 -26.31 -4.01 -6.74
C PRO A 252 -26.08 -3.00 -5.62
N ARG A 253 -26.39 -1.72 -5.90
CA ARG A 253 -26.37 -0.68 -4.88
C ARG A 253 -27.43 -1.02 -3.83
N TYR A 254 -27.03 -0.96 -2.57
CA TYR A 254 -27.95 -1.16 -1.46
C TYR A 254 -27.66 -0.14 -0.36
N PHE A 255 -28.72 0.33 0.30
CA PHE A 255 -28.58 1.26 1.40
C PHE A 255 -28.94 0.58 2.72
N ARG A 256 -28.08 0.73 3.73
CA ARG A 256 -28.35 0.32 5.11
C ARG A 256 -28.20 1.55 5.99
N LEU A 257 -28.96 1.63 7.09
CA LEU A 257 -28.93 2.78 8.01
C LEU A 257 -27.52 3.11 8.48
N HIS A 258 -26.68 2.10 8.75
CA HIS A 258 -25.30 2.34 9.16
C HIS A 258 -24.44 3.03 8.09
N HIS A 259 -24.84 3.08 6.82
CA HIS A 259 -24.13 3.84 5.78
C HIS A 259 -24.28 5.35 5.97
N LEU A 260 -25.34 5.83 6.65
CA LEU A 260 -25.54 7.26 6.92
C LEU A 260 -24.32 7.90 7.60
N ARG A 261 -23.66 7.15 8.49
CA ARG A 261 -22.45 7.62 9.19
C ARG A 261 -21.28 7.93 8.26
N TYR A 262 -21.23 7.32 7.08
CA TYR A 262 -20.19 7.57 6.08
C TYR A 262 -20.50 8.85 5.31
N TYR A 263 -21.74 9.02 4.84
CA TYR A 263 -22.18 10.24 4.17
C TYR A 263 -22.13 11.47 5.08
N LEU A 264 -22.54 11.33 6.35
CA LEU A 264 -22.44 12.42 7.33
C LEU A 264 -20.98 12.81 7.57
N SER A 265 -20.09 11.84 7.72
CA SER A 265 -18.66 12.10 7.89
C SER A 265 -18.08 12.82 6.66
N ASP A 266 -18.45 12.40 5.45
CA ASP A 266 -17.98 13.02 4.21
C ASP A 266 -18.51 14.45 4.05
N TRP A 267 -19.78 14.67 4.37
CA TRP A 267 -20.39 16.00 4.34
C TRP A 267 -19.71 16.95 5.33
N LEU A 268 -19.48 16.51 6.57
CA LEU A 268 -18.75 17.30 7.57
C LEU A 268 -17.31 17.59 7.13
N GLU A 269 -16.63 16.61 6.54
CA GLU A 269 -15.28 16.79 6.02
C GLU A 269 -15.24 17.84 4.90
N ARG A 270 -16.20 17.82 3.96
CA ARG A 270 -16.28 18.82 2.89
C ARG A 270 -16.53 20.23 3.40
N LEU A 271 -17.24 20.37 4.52
CA LEU A 271 -17.52 21.66 5.14
C LEU A 271 -16.37 22.19 6.00
N THR A 272 -15.68 21.31 6.72
CA THR A 272 -14.74 21.70 7.78
C THR A 272 -13.28 21.37 7.47
N GLY A 273 -13.02 20.56 6.44
CA GLY A 273 -11.73 19.91 6.20
C GLY A 273 -11.39 18.77 7.18
N ALA A 274 -12.20 18.58 8.23
CA ALA A 274 -11.95 17.60 9.28
C ALA A 274 -12.77 16.32 9.07
N ARG A 275 -12.08 15.19 8.94
CA ARG A 275 -12.69 13.85 8.91
C ARG A 275 -12.82 13.30 10.33
N LEU A 276 -14.00 13.46 10.92
CA LEU A 276 -14.27 12.96 12.28
C LEU A 276 -14.28 11.43 12.32
N PHE A 277 -13.76 10.87 13.41
CA PHE A 277 -13.71 9.42 13.68
C PHE A 277 -12.97 8.61 12.60
N GLU A 278 -12.01 9.25 11.92
CA GLU A 278 -11.05 8.59 11.07
C GLU A 278 -10.08 7.74 11.90
N HIS A 279 -9.78 6.54 11.44
CA HIS A 279 -8.70 5.76 12.03
C HIS A 279 -7.35 6.42 11.72
N ARG A 280 -6.60 6.79 12.76
CA ARG A 280 -5.25 7.35 12.62
C ARG A 280 -4.23 6.46 13.29
N ASN A 281 -3.28 5.99 12.52
CA ASN A 281 -2.20 5.14 12.97
C ASN A 281 -0.95 5.94 13.41
N TYR A 282 -1.07 7.26 13.51
CA TYR A 282 0.03 8.19 13.77
C TYR A 282 -0.40 9.33 14.71
N VAL A 283 0.57 10.16 15.12
CA VAL A 283 0.38 11.45 15.79
C VAL A 283 0.98 12.52 14.88
N GLU A 284 0.22 13.55 14.55
CA GLU A 284 0.68 14.65 13.67
C GLU A 284 1.46 15.68 14.50
N VAL A 285 2.65 16.12 14.03
CA VAL A 285 3.61 16.99 14.76
C VAL A 285 4.26 18.07 13.89
#